data_AF-A0A7S6W1I2-F1
#
_entry.id   AF-A0A7S6W1I2-F1
#
_cell.length_a   1.000
_cell.length_b   1.000
_cell.length_c   1.000
_cell.angle_alpha   90.00
_cell.angle_beta   90.00
_cell.angle_gamma   90.00
#
_symmetry.space_group_name_H-M   'P 1'
#
loop_
_entity.id
_entity.type
_entity.pdbx_description
1 polymer ?
#
loop_
_entity_poly.entity_id
_entity_poly.type
_entity_poly.pdbx_seq_one_letter_code
_entity_poly.pdbx_strand_id
1 'polypeptide(L)'
;MGSAQIFGIIINVAILLVFFRFLMQLAAVSPYNPVVLATAKATKIVDIFSRIFPTLAKGRVNTAALVLVVILYLLKMFGLMYLSGVAVNSPFHLIIMTFVTMIQDLIRFCRYLIFASIILSWVVMFSQSRSPYIEVVQELAEPLLAPFRRILPNMGMIDLSPIFAILALLVAETIMKQVAIALLTGL
;
A
#
# COMPACT_ATOMS: atom_id res chain seq x y z
N MET A 1 0.40 -27.66 -0.89
CA MET A 1 0.53 -26.31 -0.31
C MET A 1 0.69 -26.46 1.19
N GLY A 2 1.73 -25.86 1.78
CA GLY A 2 1.97 -25.94 3.22
C GLY A 2 1.00 -25.05 4.01
N SER A 3 0.71 -25.40 5.27
CA SER A 3 -0.15 -24.61 6.18
C SER A 3 0.33 -23.15 6.30
N ALA A 4 1.64 -22.92 6.34
CA ALA A 4 2.25 -21.59 6.33
C ALA A 4 1.90 -20.76 5.08
N GLN A 5 1.83 -21.39 3.89
CA GLN A 5 1.52 -20.69 2.65
C GLN A 5 0.05 -20.24 2.63
N ILE A 6 -0.86 -21.11 3.06
CA ILE A 6 -2.29 -20.82 3.14
C ILE A 6 -2.52 -19.67 4.13
N PHE A 7 -1.91 -19.75 5.31
CA PHE A 7 -1.94 -18.66 6.29
C PHE A 7 -1.41 -17.35 5.70
N GLY A 8 -0.27 -17.39 5.02
CA GLY A 8 0.34 -16.25 4.35
C GLY A 8 -0.58 -15.59 3.32
N ILE A 9 -1.28 -16.38 2.49
CA ILE A 9 -2.23 -15.86 1.50
C ILE A 9 -3.41 -15.17 2.18
N ILE A 10 -4.02 -15.82 3.19
CA ILE A 10 -5.18 -15.27 3.91
C ILE A 10 -4.83 -13.95 4.58
N ILE A 11 -3.69 -13.90 5.30
CA ILE A 11 -3.28 -12.68 6.00
C ILE A 11 -2.88 -11.57 5.02
N ASN A 12 -2.29 -11.91 3.87
CA ASN A 12 -1.98 -10.94 2.83
C ASN A 12 -3.24 -10.30 2.23
N VAL A 13 -4.31 -11.07 2.02
CA VAL A 13 -5.59 -10.52 1.55
C VAL A 13 -6.18 -9.56 2.61
N ALA A 14 -6.14 -9.94 3.89
CA ALA A 14 -6.59 -9.06 4.97
C ALA A 14 -5.78 -7.75 5.02
N ILE A 15 -4.45 -7.85 4.95
CA ILE A 15 -3.54 -6.70 4.88
C ILE A 15 -3.90 -5.82 3.68
N LEU A 16 -4.04 -6.41 2.49
CA LEU A 16 -4.35 -5.67 1.26
C LEU A 16 -5.64 -4.87 1.40
N LEU A 17 -6.71 -5.47 1.94
CA LEU A 17 -8.00 -4.80 2.09
C LEU A 17 -7.91 -3.61 3.07
N VAL A 18 -7.29 -3.80 4.24
CA VAL A 18 -7.17 -2.73 5.25
C VAL A 18 -6.20 -1.64 4.77
N PHE A 19 -5.11 -2.03 4.13
CA PHE A 19 -4.14 -1.12 3.53
C PHE A 19 -4.77 -0.29 2.41
N PHE A 20 -5.57 -0.91 1.55
CA PHE A 20 -6.30 -0.20 0.50
C PHE A 20 -7.31 0.79 1.08
N ARG A 21 -8.04 0.42 2.15
CA ARG A 21 -8.90 1.35 2.91
C ARG A 21 -8.11 2.56 3.42
N PHE A 22 -6.94 2.31 4.02
CA PHE A 22 -6.06 3.37 4.51
C PHE A 22 -5.61 4.30 3.37
N LEU A 23 -5.14 3.74 2.25
CA LEU A 23 -4.64 4.51 1.12
C LEU A 23 -5.72 5.35 0.43
N MET A 24 -6.93 4.83 0.28
CA MET A 24 -8.03 5.59 -0.32
C MET A 24 -8.39 6.83 0.51
N GLN A 25 -8.40 6.69 1.84
CA GLN A 25 -8.62 7.85 2.72
C GLN A 25 -7.45 8.83 2.69
N LEU A 26 -6.21 8.32 2.63
CA LEU A 26 -4.99 9.13 2.56
C LEU A 26 -4.94 9.97 1.26
N ALA A 27 -5.19 9.33 0.13
CA ALA A 27 -5.24 9.96 -1.19
C ALA A 27 -6.49 10.85 -1.36
N ALA A 28 -7.44 10.80 -0.43
CA ALA A 28 -8.72 11.50 -0.50
C ALA A 28 -9.54 11.11 -1.74
N VAL A 29 -9.58 9.79 -2.02
CA VAL A 29 -10.41 9.20 -3.07
C VAL A 29 -11.89 9.51 -2.80
N SER A 30 -12.68 9.75 -3.85
CA SER A 30 -14.09 10.10 -3.76
C SER A 30 -14.90 9.12 -2.88
N PRO A 31 -15.46 9.57 -1.73
CA PRO A 31 -16.17 8.67 -0.79
C PRO A 31 -17.41 7.99 -1.38
N TYR A 32 -17.98 8.55 -2.44
CA TYR A 32 -19.18 8.04 -3.10
C TYR A 32 -18.88 6.96 -4.15
N ASN A 33 -17.60 6.71 -4.45
CA ASN A 33 -17.23 5.70 -5.43
C ASN A 33 -17.60 4.28 -4.91
N PRO A 34 -18.29 3.45 -5.71
CA PRO A 34 -18.68 2.08 -5.33
C PRO A 34 -17.53 1.22 -4.79
N VAL A 35 -16.31 1.42 -5.29
CA VAL A 35 -15.12 0.69 -4.83
C VAL A 35 -14.76 1.08 -3.39
N VAL A 36 -14.81 2.37 -3.08
CA VAL A 36 -14.56 2.88 -1.72
C VAL A 36 -15.60 2.31 -0.76
N LEU A 37 -16.88 2.33 -1.15
CA LEU A 37 -17.98 1.77 -0.35
C LEU A 37 -17.82 0.25 -0.14
N ALA A 38 -17.42 -0.48 -1.19
CA ALA A 38 -17.18 -1.91 -1.11
C ALA A 38 -16.01 -2.24 -0.16
N THR A 39 -14.90 -1.52 -0.24
CA THR A 39 -13.77 -1.70 0.66
C THR A 39 -14.12 -1.35 2.10
N ALA A 40 -14.83 -0.24 2.33
CA ALA A 40 -15.29 0.14 3.67
C ALA A 40 -16.20 -0.95 4.27
N LYS A 41 -17.10 -1.52 3.46
CA LYS A 41 -17.96 -2.65 3.87
C LYS A 41 -17.16 -3.93 4.14
N ALA A 42 -16.13 -4.22 3.35
CA ALA A 42 -15.27 -5.39 3.55
C ALA A 42 -14.37 -5.28 4.79
N THR A 43 -14.07 -4.06 5.23
CA THR A 43 -13.13 -3.77 6.31
C THR A 43 -13.81 -3.13 7.52
N LYS A 44 -15.08 -3.44 7.78
CA LYS A 44 -15.85 -2.92 8.94
C LYS A 44 -15.13 -3.05 10.28
N ILE A 45 -14.22 -4.02 10.41
CA ILE A 45 -13.37 -4.16 11.59
C ILE A 45 -12.60 -2.88 11.91
N VAL A 46 -12.17 -2.10 10.91
CA VAL A 46 -11.48 -0.81 11.12
C VAL A 46 -12.38 0.18 11.86
N ASP A 47 -13.70 0.19 11.60
CA ASP A 47 -14.65 1.10 12.27
C ASP A 47 -14.79 0.82 13.77
N ILE A 48 -14.58 -0.43 14.18
CA ILE A 48 -14.55 -0.81 15.60
C ILE A 48 -13.33 -0.17 16.26
N PHE A 49 -12.16 -0.23 15.61
CA PHE A 49 -10.93 0.38 16.11
C PHE A 49 -10.95 1.93 16.04
N SER A 50 -11.74 2.52 15.13
CA SER A 50 -11.95 3.97 15.06
C SER A 50 -12.58 4.57 16.31
N ARG A 51 -13.17 3.75 17.20
CA ARG A 51 -13.66 4.21 18.51
C ARG A 51 -12.53 4.52 19.48
N ILE A 52 -11.36 3.90 19.29
CA ILE A 52 -10.19 4.03 20.16
C ILE A 52 -9.20 5.04 19.58
N PHE A 53 -9.05 5.05 18.25
CA PHE A 53 -8.03 5.84 17.56
C PHE A 53 -8.65 7.00 16.75
N PRO A 54 -8.18 8.24 16.91
CA PRO A 54 -8.74 9.41 16.22
C PRO A 54 -8.19 9.54 14.78
N THR A 55 -8.99 10.04 13.85
CA THR A 55 -8.49 10.37 12.51
C THR A 55 -7.62 11.64 12.56
N LEU A 56 -6.45 11.59 11.91
CA LEU A 56 -5.46 12.69 11.89
C LEU A 56 -5.41 13.38 10.52
N ALA A 57 -4.59 14.42 10.42
CA ALA A 57 -4.32 15.17 9.19
C ALA A 57 -5.60 15.67 8.49
N LYS A 58 -6.43 16.42 9.23
CA LYS A 58 -7.74 16.93 8.75
C LYS A 58 -8.66 15.81 8.24
N GLY A 59 -8.59 14.62 8.83
CA GLY A 59 -9.41 13.47 8.47
C GLY A 59 -8.84 12.58 7.35
N ARG A 60 -7.67 12.90 6.78
CA ARG A 60 -7.05 12.10 5.70
C ARG A 60 -6.35 10.85 6.21
N VAL A 61 -5.85 10.86 7.45
CA VAL A 61 -5.10 9.73 8.02
C VAL A 61 -6.00 8.96 8.97
N ASN A 62 -6.35 7.73 8.58
CA ASN A 62 -7.05 6.79 9.44
C ASN A 62 -6.06 6.03 10.32
N THR A 63 -5.88 6.48 11.55
CA THR A 63 -4.97 5.87 12.51
C THR A 63 -5.42 4.46 12.91
N ALA A 64 -6.72 4.21 13.01
CA ALA A 64 -7.27 2.88 13.29
C ALA A 64 -6.87 1.88 12.19
N ALA A 65 -6.99 2.29 10.92
CA ALA A 65 -6.54 1.47 9.79
C ALA A 65 -5.03 1.24 9.83
N LEU A 66 -4.23 2.27 10.13
CA LEU A 66 -2.77 2.15 10.22
C LEU A 66 -2.34 1.17 11.33
N VAL A 67 -2.92 1.32 12.52
CA VAL A 67 -2.67 0.41 13.66
C VAL A 67 -3.07 -1.02 13.29
N LEU A 68 -4.22 -1.21 12.65
CA LEU A 68 -4.67 -2.53 12.23
C LEU A 68 -3.73 -3.15 11.18
N VAL A 69 -3.23 -2.37 10.22
CA VAL A 69 -2.22 -2.86 9.26
C VAL A 69 -0.97 -3.33 9.99
N VAL A 70 -0.46 -2.55 10.95
CA VAL A 70 0.72 -2.95 11.74
C VAL A 70 0.48 -4.24 12.51
N ILE A 71 -0.69 -4.38 13.17
CA ILE A 71 -1.07 -5.61 13.88
C ILE A 71 -1.13 -6.81 12.93
N LEU A 72 -1.73 -6.64 11.74
CA LEU A 72 -1.81 -7.70 10.74
C LEU A 72 -0.43 -8.12 10.21
N TYR A 73 0.49 -7.17 10.01
CA TYR A 73 1.88 -7.48 9.63
C TYR A 73 2.64 -8.19 10.75
N LEU A 74 2.45 -7.81 12.03
CA LEU A 74 3.03 -8.53 13.16
C LEU A 74 2.51 -9.97 13.21
N LEU A 75 1.20 -10.15 13.05
CA LEU A 75 0.56 -11.46 13.02
C LEU A 75 1.05 -12.30 11.83
N LYS A 76 1.21 -11.69 10.65
CA LYS A 76 1.80 -12.34 9.46
C LYS A 76 3.21 -12.85 9.75
N MET A 77 4.10 -12.00 10.27
CA MET A 77 5.50 -12.38 10.50
C MET A 77 5.63 -13.46 11.56
N PHE A 78 4.92 -13.30 12.69
CA PHE A 78 4.90 -14.28 13.75
C PHE A 78 4.34 -15.63 13.29
N GLY A 79 3.16 -15.61 12.65
CA GLY A 79 2.49 -16.83 12.21
C GLY A 79 3.25 -17.57 11.12
N LEU A 80 3.90 -16.86 10.18
CA LEU A 80 4.75 -17.50 9.18
C LEU A 80 5.98 -18.18 9.83
N MET A 81 6.68 -17.53 10.75
CA MET A 81 7.81 -18.13 11.46
C MET A 81 7.39 -19.39 12.23
N TYR A 82 6.31 -19.28 12.99
CA TYR A 82 5.77 -20.39 13.78
C TYR A 82 5.38 -21.58 12.91
N LEU A 83 4.64 -21.36 11.83
CA LEU A 83 4.18 -22.42 10.93
C LEU A 83 5.30 -23.00 10.05
N SER A 84 6.37 -22.24 9.82
CA SER A 84 7.57 -22.71 9.12
C SER A 84 8.58 -23.39 10.05
N GLY A 85 8.29 -23.51 11.35
CA GLY A 85 9.20 -24.10 12.34
C GLY A 85 10.47 -23.28 12.59
N VAL A 86 10.46 -22.00 12.22
CA VAL A 86 11.58 -21.07 12.43
C VAL A 86 11.39 -20.41 13.78
N ALA A 87 12.35 -20.59 14.68
CA ALA A 87 12.32 -19.97 16.01
C ALA A 87 12.38 -18.44 15.90
N VAL A 88 11.56 -17.75 16.69
CA VAL A 88 11.64 -16.30 16.85
C VAL A 88 12.80 -16.02 17.81
N ASN A 89 13.97 -15.73 17.26
CA ASN A 89 15.20 -15.54 18.04
C ASN A 89 15.14 -14.31 18.97
N SER A 90 14.43 -13.25 18.56
CA SER A 90 14.30 -12.00 19.34
C SER A 90 13.04 -11.20 18.96
N PRO A 91 12.31 -10.62 19.93
CA PRO A 91 11.20 -9.70 19.66
C PRO A 91 11.62 -8.47 18.86
N PHE A 92 12.84 -7.96 19.07
CA PHE A 92 13.37 -6.82 18.32
C PHE A 92 13.55 -7.16 16.84
N HIS A 93 14.07 -8.35 16.54
CA HIS A 93 14.22 -8.83 15.17
C HIS A 93 12.86 -8.93 14.47
N LEU A 94 11.82 -9.44 15.16
CA LEU A 94 10.47 -9.53 14.63
C LEU A 94 9.92 -8.14 14.27
N ILE A 95 10.02 -7.18 15.17
CA ILE A 95 9.55 -5.81 14.94
C ILE A 95 10.24 -5.19 13.72
N ILE A 96 11.57 -5.30 13.64
CA ILE A 96 12.35 -4.74 12.53
C ILE A 96 11.96 -5.39 11.20
N MET A 97 11.85 -6.73 11.17
CA MET A 97 11.39 -7.46 9.99
C MET A 97 9.99 -7.00 9.54
N THR A 98 9.07 -6.82 10.48
CA THR A 98 7.70 -6.34 10.21
C THR A 98 7.72 -4.97 9.54
N PHE A 99 8.45 -3.99 10.09
CA PHE A 99 8.52 -2.64 9.52
C PHE A 99 9.21 -2.62 8.16
N VAL A 100 10.33 -3.32 8.02
CA VAL A 100 11.05 -3.46 6.75
C VAL A 100 10.13 -4.05 5.67
N THR A 101 9.43 -5.14 5.98
CA THR A 101 8.51 -5.80 5.05
C THR A 101 7.35 -4.87 4.67
N MET A 102 6.76 -4.17 5.65
CA MET A 102 5.65 -3.24 5.42
C MET A 102 6.06 -2.08 4.48
N ILE A 103 7.26 -1.52 4.66
CA ILE A 103 7.75 -0.44 3.78
C ILE A 103 8.05 -0.96 2.38
N GLN A 104 8.68 -2.13 2.26
CA GLN A 104 8.95 -2.74 0.96
C GLN A 104 7.66 -3.05 0.18
N ASP A 105 6.65 -3.59 0.86
CA ASP A 105 5.34 -3.86 0.26
C ASP A 105 4.63 -2.57 -0.18
N LEU A 106 4.71 -1.50 0.62
CA LEU A 106 4.19 -0.16 0.25
C LEU A 106 4.88 0.37 -1.03
N ILE A 107 6.21 0.31 -1.11
CA ILE A 107 6.96 0.77 -2.30
C ILE A 107 6.55 -0.03 -3.54
N ARG A 108 6.46 -1.37 -3.42
CA ARG A 108 6.01 -2.24 -4.51
C ARG A 108 4.58 -1.92 -4.93
N PHE A 109 3.69 -1.72 -3.97
CA PHE A 109 2.29 -1.33 -4.23
C PHE A 109 2.22 -0.02 -5.01
N CYS A 110 2.91 1.03 -4.55
CA CYS A 110 2.95 2.34 -5.23
C CYS A 110 3.46 2.22 -6.68
N ARG A 111 4.48 1.39 -6.91
CA ARG A 111 4.99 1.14 -8.26
C ARG A 111 3.93 0.47 -9.15
N TYR A 112 3.30 -0.60 -8.67
CA TYR A 112 2.24 -1.28 -9.43
C TYR A 112 1.02 -0.39 -9.66
N LEU A 113 0.69 0.46 -8.70
CA LEU A 113 -0.38 1.44 -8.82
C LEU A 113 -0.11 2.43 -9.96
N ILE A 114 1.13 2.94 -10.10
CA ILE A 114 1.51 3.82 -11.21
C ILE A 114 1.47 3.07 -12.54
N PHE A 115 1.94 1.83 -12.59
CA PHE A 115 1.80 1.01 -13.81
C PHE A 115 0.32 0.82 -14.19
N ALA A 116 -0.53 0.52 -13.21
CA ALA A 116 -1.96 0.40 -13.42
C ALA A 116 -2.57 1.72 -13.92
N SER A 117 -2.17 2.88 -13.38
CA SER A 117 -2.68 4.17 -13.84
C SER A 117 -2.27 4.48 -15.28
N ILE A 118 -1.04 4.11 -15.71
CA ILE A 118 -0.59 4.25 -17.10
C ILE A 118 -1.47 3.38 -18.01
N ILE A 119 -1.61 2.09 -17.70
CA ILE A 119 -2.42 1.17 -18.50
C ILE A 119 -3.87 1.67 -18.61
N LEU A 120 -4.47 2.07 -17.49
CA LEU A 120 -5.85 2.55 -17.47
C LEU A 120 -6.02 3.90 -18.19
N SER A 121 -5.00 4.75 -18.24
CA SER A 121 -5.06 5.98 -19.06
C SER A 121 -5.21 5.67 -20.55
N TRP A 122 -4.54 4.62 -21.04
CA TRP A 122 -4.67 4.17 -22.42
C TRP A 122 -6.03 3.51 -22.65
N VAL A 123 -6.51 2.72 -21.69
CA VAL A 123 -7.86 2.14 -21.75
C VAL A 123 -8.92 3.24 -21.90
N VAL A 124 -8.85 4.32 -21.12
CA VAL A 124 -9.77 5.46 -21.26
C VAL A 124 -9.63 6.10 -22.64
N MET A 125 -8.41 6.32 -23.12
CA MET A 125 -8.15 6.92 -24.43
C MET A 125 -8.77 6.12 -25.58
N PHE A 126 -8.66 4.79 -25.56
CA PHE A 126 -9.19 3.92 -26.63
C PHE A 126 -10.67 3.59 -26.48
N SER A 127 -11.17 3.40 -25.26
CA SER A 127 -12.56 2.99 -25.02
C SER A 127 -13.53 4.15 -24.85
N GLN A 128 -13.04 5.37 -24.58
CA GLN A 128 -13.84 6.54 -24.19
C GLN A 128 -14.80 6.27 -23.02
N SER A 129 -14.53 5.23 -22.23
CA SER A 129 -15.36 4.81 -21.10
C SER A 129 -14.62 5.05 -19.79
N ARG A 130 -15.35 5.58 -18.81
CA ARG A 130 -14.85 5.80 -17.46
C ARG A 130 -15.62 4.92 -16.48
N SER A 131 -14.90 4.06 -15.79
CA SER A 131 -15.44 3.13 -14.80
C SER A 131 -15.00 3.55 -13.39
N PRO A 132 -15.80 3.28 -12.33
CA PRO A 132 -15.41 3.62 -10.96
C PRO A 132 -14.04 3.09 -10.54
N TYR A 133 -13.63 1.91 -11.05
CA TYR A 133 -12.31 1.34 -10.77
C TYR A 133 -11.17 2.18 -11.35
N ILE A 134 -11.38 2.77 -12.52
CA ILE A 134 -10.40 3.63 -13.20
C ILE A 134 -10.20 4.90 -12.39
N GLU A 135 -11.29 5.51 -11.92
CA GLU A 135 -11.24 6.72 -11.09
C GLU A 135 -10.45 6.48 -9.80
N VAL A 136 -10.72 5.38 -9.08
CA VAL A 136 -9.98 5.06 -7.85
C VAL A 136 -8.49 4.89 -8.11
N VAL A 137 -8.09 4.19 -9.18
CA VAL A 137 -6.66 4.01 -9.50
C VAL A 137 -6.00 5.34 -9.86
N GLN A 138 -6.67 6.20 -10.64
CA GLN A 138 -6.16 7.52 -10.99
C GLN A 138 -6.02 8.43 -9.75
N GLU A 139 -7.04 8.47 -8.89
CA GLU A 139 -7.03 9.28 -7.65
C GLU A 139 -5.99 8.77 -6.65
N LEU A 140 -5.80 7.44 -6.54
CA LEU A 140 -4.74 6.86 -5.71
C LEU A 140 -3.34 7.16 -6.23
N ALA A 141 -3.14 7.21 -7.55
CA ALA A 141 -1.85 7.51 -8.15
C ALA A 141 -1.50 9.01 -8.08
N GLU A 142 -2.49 9.90 -8.01
CA GLU A 142 -2.29 11.35 -8.06
C GLU A 142 -1.30 11.89 -7.01
N PRO A 143 -1.35 11.50 -5.71
CA PRO A 143 -0.37 11.95 -4.73
C PRO A 143 1.07 11.54 -5.05
N LEU A 144 1.26 10.44 -5.79
CA LEU A 144 2.57 9.95 -6.22
C LEU A 144 3.07 10.71 -7.45
N LEU A 145 2.17 11.13 -8.35
CA LEU A 145 2.50 11.77 -9.62
C LEU A 145 2.58 13.30 -9.53
N ALA A 146 1.71 13.92 -8.72
CA ALA A 146 1.60 15.38 -8.58
C ALA A 146 2.92 16.08 -8.21
N PRO A 147 3.79 15.55 -7.32
CA PRO A 147 5.08 16.18 -7.05
C PRO A 147 5.98 16.26 -8.29
N PHE A 148 6.01 15.23 -9.13
CA PHE A 148 6.82 15.21 -10.34
C PHE A 148 6.25 16.14 -11.42
N ARG A 149 4.92 16.22 -11.55
CA ARG A 149 4.28 17.19 -12.46
C ARG A 149 4.60 18.65 -12.13
N ARG A 150 4.85 18.97 -10.86
CA ARG A 150 5.23 20.33 -10.44
C ARG A 150 6.68 20.70 -10.80
N ILE A 151 7.54 19.69 -10.99
CA ILE A 151 8.96 19.89 -11.28
C ILE A 151 9.23 19.84 -12.79
N LEU A 152 8.48 19.02 -13.52
CA LEU A 152 8.66 18.84 -14.95
C LEU A 152 8.05 20.01 -15.74
N PRO A 153 8.68 20.42 -16.87
CA PRO A 153 8.07 21.38 -17.77
C PRO A 153 6.78 20.80 -18.39
N ASN A 154 5.81 21.66 -18.68
CA ASN A 154 4.55 21.27 -19.31
C ASN A 154 4.82 20.70 -20.72
N MET A 155 4.80 19.37 -20.87
CA MET A 155 5.07 18.68 -22.13
C MET A 155 3.82 18.52 -23.02
N GLY A 156 2.84 19.42 -22.91
CA GLY A 156 1.59 19.34 -23.65
C GLY A 156 0.74 18.14 -23.23
N MET A 157 0.47 17.20 -24.15
CA MET A 157 -0.41 16.04 -23.92
C MET A 157 0.29 14.82 -23.30
N ILE A 158 1.63 14.81 -23.23
CA ILE A 158 2.39 13.65 -22.72
C ILE A 158 2.78 13.89 -21.26
N ASP A 159 2.21 13.10 -20.35
CA ASP A 159 2.59 13.12 -18.94
C ASP A 159 3.78 12.17 -18.69
N LEU A 160 4.98 12.75 -18.53
CA LEU A 160 6.19 12.00 -18.17
C LEU A 160 6.34 11.77 -16.66
N SER A 161 5.47 12.34 -15.81
CA SER A 161 5.53 12.14 -14.35
C SER A 161 5.55 10.66 -13.92
N PRO A 162 4.85 9.72 -14.57
CA PRO A 162 4.90 8.31 -14.18
C PRO A 162 6.29 7.70 -14.33
N ILE A 163 7.06 8.12 -15.35
CA ILE A 163 8.41 7.60 -15.59
C ILE A 163 9.33 8.02 -14.44
N PHE A 164 9.34 9.31 -14.10
CA PHE A 164 10.17 9.82 -13.00
C PHE A 164 9.73 9.27 -11.64
N ALA A 165 8.42 9.12 -11.41
CA ALA A 165 7.90 8.50 -10.20
C ALA A 165 8.32 7.03 -10.05
N ILE A 166 8.25 6.25 -11.13
CA ILE A 166 8.73 4.85 -11.13
C ILE A 166 10.24 4.80 -10.87
N LEU A 167 11.04 5.65 -11.52
CA LEU A 167 12.48 5.71 -11.29
C LEU A 167 12.82 6.03 -9.83
N ALA A 168 12.16 7.02 -9.23
CA ALA A 168 12.33 7.35 -7.82
C ALA A 168 11.97 6.17 -6.90
N LEU A 169 10.89 5.45 -7.19
CA LEU A 169 10.49 4.26 -6.43
C LEU A 169 11.44 3.07 -6.62
N LEU A 170 12.06 2.90 -7.79
CA LEU A 170 13.08 1.87 -8.03
C LEU A 170 14.37 2.14 -7.23
N VAL A 171 14.78 3.41 -7.17
CA VAL A 171 15.90 3.84 -6.32
C VAL A 171 15.55 3.61 -4.85
N ALA A 172 14.35 4.03 -4.41
CA ALA A 172 13.89 3.80 -3.04
C ALA A 172 13.83 2.30 -2.69
N GLU A 173 13.36 1.44 -3.60
CA GLU A 173 13.34 -0.01 -3.37
C GLU A 173 14.75 -0.57 -3.22
N THR A 174 15.69 -0.15 -4.06
CA THR A 174 17.10 -0.59 -3.98
C THR A 174 17.73 -0.17 -2.66
N ILE A 175 17.55 1.10 -2.25
CA ILE A 175 18.04 1.61 -0.96
C ILE A 175 17.42 0.80 0.19
N MET A 176 16.10 0.60 0.16
CA MET A 176 15.40 -0.16 1.21
C MET A 176 15.84 -1.62 1.28
N LYS A 177 16.23 -2.24 0.17
CA LYS A 177 16.83 -3.58 0.17
C LYS A 177 18.18 -3.58 0.87
N GLN A 178 19.04 -2.60 0.60
CA GLN A 178 20.34 -2.49 1.27
C GLN A 178 20.18 -2.22 2.77
N VAL A 179 19.27 -1.32 3.15
CA VAL A 179 18.93 -1.03 4.56
C VAL A 179 18.39 -2.28 5.25
N ALA A 180 17.51 -3.04 4.59
CA ALA A 180 16.99 -4.28 5.12
C ALA A 180 18.11 -5.30 5.40
N ILE A 181 19.04 -5.49 4.44
CA ILE A 181 20.18 -6.38 4.64
C ILE A 181 21.00 -5.92 5.85
N ALA A 182 21.40 -4.65 5.89
CA ALA A 182 22.21 -4.12 6.98
C ALA A 182 21.55 -4.28 8.36
N LEU A 183 20.24 -4.02 8.46
CA LEU A 183 19.50 -4.15 9.72
C LEU A 183 19.27 -5.61 10.13
N LEU A 184 19.03 -6.51 9.17
CA LEU A 184 18.67 -7.89 9.46
C LEU A 184 19.86 -8.82 9.64
N THR A 185 21.01 -8.53 9.00
CA THR A 185 22.25 -9.29 9.18
C THR A 185 23.12 -8.72 10.30
N GLY A 186 22.91 -7.46 10.69
CA GLY A 186 23.63 -6.81 11.77
C GLY A 186 23.08 -7.07 13.18
N LEU A 187 21.99 -7.84 13.28
CA LEU A 187 21.32 -8.28 14.52
C LEU A 187 21.43 -9.80 14.66
#